data_AF-A0A838GHX3-F1
#
_entry.id   AF-A0A838GHX3-F1
#
_cell.length_a   1.000
_cell.length_b   1.000
_cell.length_c   1.000
_cell.angle_alpha   90.00
_cell.angle_beta   90.00
_cell.angle_gamma   90.00
#
_symmetry.space_group_name_H-M   'P 1'
#
loop_
_entity.id
_entity.type
_entity.pdbx_description
1 polymer ?
#
loop_
_entity_poly.entity_id
_entity_poly.type
_entity_poly.pdbx_seq_one_letter_code
_entity_poly.pdbx_strand_id
1 'polypeptide(L)'
;MIDSPPTRTQILDRLARYIAAASPPHPLRVGIDGRTAAGKTSIADELVAPLEQLGRTVIRVEIDEFHHPLPVRRDRRSRPRPLRGR
;
A
#
# COMPACT_ATOMS: atom_id res chain seq x y z
N MET A 1 -34.65 -3.82 9.62
CA MET A 1 -33.48 -4.60 10.06
C MET A 1 -32.26 -3.76 9.72
N ILE A 2 -31.72 -3.02 10.68
CA ILE A 2 -30.56 -2.16 10.44
C ILE A 2 -29.35 -3.08 10.53
N ASP A 3 -28.68 -3.35 9.41
CA ASP A 3 -27.42 -4.09 9.43
C ASP A 3 -26.42 -3.32 10.29
N SER A 4 -25.86 -3.98 11.31
CA SER A 4 -24.75 -3.40 12.06
C SER A 4 -23.59 -3.16 11.12
N PRO A 5 -22.84 -2.04 11.28
CA PRO A 5 -21.68 -1.79 10.47
C PRO A 5 -20.70 -2.96 10.62
N PRO A 6 -20.13 -3.46 9.50
CA PRO A 6 -19.24 -4.60 9.56
C PRO A 6 -18.04 -4.30 10.45
N THR A 7 -17.62 -5.28 11.24
CA THR A 7 -16.44 -5.15 12.07
C THR A 7 -15.18 -5.05 11.20
N ARG A 8 -14.11 -4.49 11.75
CA ARG A 8 -12.82 -4.37 11.06
C ARG A 8 -12.32 -5.73 10.54
N THR A 9 -12.44 -6.77 11.37
CA THR A 9 -12.07 -8.15 11.00
C THR A 9 -12.88 -8.67 9.81
N GLN A 10 -14.19 -8.43 9.78
CA GLN A 10 -15.04 -8.85 8.66
C GLN A 10 -14.63 -8.18 7.34
N ILE A 11 -14.22 -6.91 7.40
CA ILE A 11 -13.71 -6.20 6.22
C ILE A 11 -12.39 -6.81 5.75
N LEU A 12 -11.44 -7.06 6.67
CA LEU A 12 -10.15 -7.67 6.35
C LEU A 12 -10.33 -9.06 5.73
N ASP A 13 -11.18 -9.91 6.31
CA ASP A 13 -11.45 -11.25 5.79
C ASP A 13 -12.08 -11.21 4.40
N ARG A 14 -12.94 -10.21 4.14
CA ARG A 14 -13.55 -10.02 2.82
C ARG A 14 -12.52 -9.55 1.80
N LEU A 15 -11.63 -8.63 2.18
CA LEU A 15 -10.55 -8.15 1.33
C LEU A 15 -9.55 -9.28 1.03
N ALA A 16 -9.14 -10.05 2.02
CA ALA A 16 -8.22 -11.16 1.85
C ALA A 16 -8.77 -12.22 0.89
N ARG A 17 -10.05 -12.59 1.03
CA ARG A 17 -10.72 -13.50 0.09
C ARG A 17 -10.80 -12.93 -1.32
N TYR A 18 -11.11 -11.65 -1.46
CA TYR A 18 -11.16 -10.98 -2.76
C TYR A 18 -9.78 -10.98 -3.46
N ILE A 19 -8.72 -10.65 -2.72
CA ILE A 19 -7.34 -10.66 -3.21
C ILE A 19 -6.92 -12.09 -3.56
N ALA A 20 -7.20 -13.07 -2.69
CA ALA A 20 -6.82 -14.46 -2.90
C ALA A 20 -7.52 -15.10 -4.11
N ALA A 21 -8.71 -14.63 -4.49
CA ALA A 21 -9.43 -15.10 -5.67
C ALA A 21 -8.74 -14.66 -6.99
N ALA A 22 -7.94 -13.59 -6.98
CA ALA A 22 -7.19 -13.17 -8.15
C ALA A 22 -5.93 -14.02 -8.33
N SER A 23 -5.82 -14.73 -9.46
CA SER A 23 -4.67 -15.60 -9.77
C SER A 23 -4.08 -15.31 -11.16
N PRO A 24 -3.44 -14.15 -11.36
CA PRO A 24 -2.69 -13.89 -12.58
C PRO A 24 -1.48 -14.85 -12.72
N PRO A 25 -0.93 -15.02 -13.94
CA PRO A 25 0.24 -15.87 -14.18
C PRO A 25 1.55 -15.31 -13.59
N HIS A 26 1.51 -14.10 -13.04
CA HIS A 26 2.62 -13.43 -12.35
C HIS A 26 2.20 -13.07 -10.92
N PRO A 27 3.14 -12.73 -10.01
CA PRO A 27 2.79 -12.29 -8.66
C PRO A 27 1.76 -11.15 -8.68
N LEU A 28 0.72 -11.26 -7.84
CA LEU A 28 -0.29 -10.23 -7.67
C LEU A 28 0.30 -9.08 -6.84
N ARG A 29 0.13 -7.85 -7.31
CA ARG A 29 0.58 -6.63 -6.62
C ARG A 29 -0.65 -5.87 -6.15
N VAL A 30 -0.70 -5.55 -4.85
CA VAL A 30 -1.81 -4.83 -4.23
C VAL A 30 -1.29 -3.50 -3.68
N GLY A 31 -1.76 -2.39 -4.25
CA GLY A 31 -1.47 -1.05 -3.73
C GLY A 31 -2.50 -0.64 -2.68
N ILE A 32 -2.05 -0.19 -1.51
CA ILE A 32 -2.90 0.37 -0.46
C ILE A 32 -2.69 1.88 -0.43
N ASP A 33 -3.71 2.64 -0.82
CA ASP A 33 -3.67 4.10 -0.88
C ASP A 33 -4.73 4.77 0.04
N GLY A 34 -4.61 6.08 0.28
CA GLY A 34 -5.34 6.85 1.28
C GLY A 34 -4.58 8.09 1.78
N ARG A 35 -5.14 8.83 2.73
CA ARG A 35 -4.48 10.03 3.28
C ARG A 35 -3.35 9.68 4.26
N THR A 36 -2.41 10.60 4.48
CA THR A 36 -1.39 10.45 5.52
C THR A 36 -2.06 10.27 6.89
N ALA A 37 -1.52 9.39 7.74
CA ALA A 37 -2.10 8.98 9.03
C ALA A 37 -3.47 8.24 8.95
N ALA A 38 -3.91 7.79 7.77
CA ALA A 38 -5.13 6.97 7.65
C ALA A 38 -4.98 5.50 8.12
N GLY A 39 -3.80 5.10 8.62
CA GLY A 39 -3.56 3.73 9.09
C GLY A 39 -3.33 2.71 7.97
N LYS A 40 -2.89 3.12 6.78
CA LYS A 40 -2.60 2.21 5.65
C LYS A 40 -1.61 1.12 6.01
N THR A 41 -0.56 1.48 6.75
CA THR A 41 0.46 0.54 7.21
C THR A 41 -0.17 -0.52 8.11
N SER A 42 -0.99 -0.11 9.08
CA SER A 42 -1.71 -1.06 9.94
C SER A 42 -2.61 -2.02 9.16
N ILE A 43 -3.37 -1.53 8.18
CA ILE A 43 -4.20 -2.41 7.33
C ILE A 43 -3.33 -3.36 6.50
N ALA A 44 -2.20 -2.86 5.98
CA ALA A 44 -1.29 -3.68 5.18
C ALA A 44 -0.68 -4.82 6.00
N ASP A 45 -0.38 -4.57 7.28
CA ASP A 45 0.16 -5.58 8.19
C ASP A 45 -0.95 -6.55 8.65
N GLU A 46 -2.14 -6.05 8.95
CA GLU A 46 -3.30 -6.85 9.33
C GLU A 46 -3.79 -7.79 8.21
N LEU A 47 -3.52 -7.48 6.94
CA LEU A 47 -3.87 -8.32 5.80
C LEU A 47 -2.93 -9.53 5.60
N VAL A 48 -1.74 -9.54 6.22
CA VAL A 48 -0.75 -10.61 6.02
C VAL A 48 -1.29 -11.96 6.50
N ALA A 49 -1.70 -12.06 7.76
CA ALA A 49 -2.13 -13.33 8.34
C ALA A 49 -3.35 -13.95 7.62
N PRO A 50 -4.42 -13.20 7.29
CA PRO A 50 -5.53 -13.75 6.50
C PRO A 50 -5.13 -14.24 5.10
N LEU A 51 -4.17 -13.57 4.43
CA LEU A 51 -3.69 -13.99 3.12
C LEU A 51 -2.84 -15.26 3.20
N GLU A 52 -1.98 -15.36 4.21
CA GLU A 52 -1.17 -16.56 4.46
C GLU A 52 -2.04 -17.77 4.81
N GLN A 53 -3.09 -17.58 5.62
CA GLN A 53 -4.08 -18.62 5.91
C GLN A 53 -4.82 -19.10 4.66
N LEU A 54 -4.98 -18.24 3.65
CA LEU A 54 -5.54 -18.59 2.35
C LEU A 54 -4.49 -19.18 1.38
N GLY A 55 -3.29 -19.50 1.87
CA GLY A 55 -2.22 -20.13 1.09
C GLY A 55 -1.45 -19.17 0.17
N ARG A 56 -1.53 -17.86 0.40
CA ARG A 56 -0.79 -16.86 -0.37
C ARG A 56 0.47 -16.43 0.38
N THR A 57 1.63 -16.58 -0.26
CA THR A 57 2.87 -15.95 0.22
C THR A 57 2.81 -14.44 -0.01
N VAL A 58 3.04 -13.65 1.03
CA VAL A 58 2.96 -12.18 0.98
C VAL A 58 4.37 -11.58 1.05
N ILE A 59 4.65 -10.61 0.19
CA ILE A 59 5.85 -9.77 0.25
C ILE A 59 5.38 -8.34 0.51
N ARG A 60 5.88 -7.73 1.60
CA ARG A 60 5.60 -6.33 1.93
C ARG A 60 6.66 -5.44 1.31
N VAL A 61 6.20 -4.31 0.78
CA VAL A 61 7.03 -3.28 0.18
C VAL A 61 6.43 -1.94 0.58
N GLU A 62 7.22 -1.08 1.23
CA GLU A 62 6.76 0.27 1.57
C GLU A 62 7.36 1.29 0.60
N ILE A 63 6.54 2.21 0.10
CA ILE A 63 7.01 3.25 -0.83
C ILE A 63 8.08 4.13 -0.16
N ASP A 64 8.01 4.27 1.17
CA ASP A 64 8.98 5.03 1.94
C ASP A 64 10.40 4.44 1.87
N GLU A 65 10.53 3.14 1.65
CA GLU A 65 11.82 2.45 1.49
C GLU A 65 12.53 2.78 0.16
N PHE A 66 11.81 3.30 -0.84
CA PHE A 66 12.41 3.78 -2.11
C PHE A 66 12.75 5.27 -2.08
N HIS A 67 12.71 5.91 -0.91
CA HIS A 67 13.13 7.29 -0.81
C HIS A 67 14.61 7.41 -1.12
N HIS A 68 14.96 8.14 -2.18
CA HIS A 68 16.34 8.54 -2.42
C HIS A 68 16.93 9.13 -1.13
N PRO A 69 18.16 8.73 -0.74
CA PRO A 69 18.81 9.25 0.45
C PRO A 69 18.89 10.79 0.38
N LEU A 70 18.79 11.43 1.55
CA LEU A 70 18.69 12.90 1.70
C LEU A 70 19.66 13.74 0.83
N PRO A 71 20.93 13.34 0.60
CA PRO A 71 21.84 14.08 -0.28
C PRO A 71 21.31 14.23 -1.72
N VAL A 72 20.70 13.17 -2.27
CA VAL A 72 20.16 13.14 -3.64
C VAL A 72 18.85 13.95 -3.75
N ARG A 73 18.08 14.04 -2.66
CA ARG A 73 16.85 14.85 -2.62
C ARG A 73 17.13 16.35 -2.64
N ARG A 74 18.21 16.81 -1.99
CA ARG A 74 18.59 18.23 -1.97
C ARG A 74 19.06 18.71 -3.34
N ASP A 75 19.86 17.92 -4.05
CA ASP A 75 20.39 18.26 -5.38
C ASP A 75 19.26 18.54 -6.40
N ARG A 76 18.18 17.75 -6.38
CA ARG A 76 17.02 17.96 -7.27
C ARG A 76 16.18 19.20 -6.94
N ARG A 77 16.16 19.66 -5.68
CA ARG A 77 15.49 20.91 -5.28
C ARG A 77 16.33 22.15 -5.57
N SER A 78 17.63 21.99 -5.70
CA SER A 78 18.59 23.07 -5.93
C SER A 78 18.82 23.40 -7.40
N ARG A 79 18.16 22.72 -8.36
CA ARG A 79 18.18 23.19 -9.75
C ARG A 79 17.39 24.51 -9.85
N PRO A 80 18.04 25.66 -10.11
CA PRO A 80 17.31 26.89 -10.32
C PRO A 80 16.39 26.72 -11.54
N ARG A 81 15.16 27.24 -11.45
CA ARG A 81 14.31 27.42 -12.63
C ARG A 81 15.11 28.22 -13.66
N PRO A 82 15.28 27.74 -14.90
CA PRO A 82 15.96 28.55 -15.91
C PRO A 82 15.14 29.82 -16.11
N LEU A 83 15.79 30.97 -15.92
CA LEU A 83 15.21 32.27 -16.23
C LEU A 83 14.87 32.28 -17.72
N ARG A 84 13.57 32.35 -18.06
CA ARG A 84 13.14 32.62 -19.43
C ARG A 84 13.56 34.06 -19.77
N GLY A 85 14.55 34.22 -20.65
CA GLY A 85 14.67 35.39 -21.53
C GLY A 85 14.12 35.01 -22.91
N ARG A 86 13.50 35.87 -23.71
CA ARG A 86 13.34 37.34 -23.68
C ARG A 86 11.87 37.70 -23.87
#